data_AF-A0A933EF03-F1
#
_entry.id   AF-A0A933EF03-F1
#
_cell.length_a   1.000
_cell.length_b   1.000
_cell.length_c   1.000
_cell.angle_alpha   90.00
_cell.angle_beta   90.00
_cell.angle_gamma   90.00
#
_symmetry.space_group_name_H-M   'P 1'
#
loop_
_entity.id
_entity.type
_entity.pdbx_description
1 polymer ?
#
loop_
_entity_poly.entity_id
_entity_poly.type
_entity_poly.pdbx_seq_one_letter_code
_entity_poly.pdbx_strand_id
1 'polypeptide(L)'
;MLLVGAFVVPVTFVVYFYEYVRHREISLPVLTSCFFVGGMLGLLTAGVLEFATLGNLGFGRLVGISVIEEGVKLIFPLAMYIAWQYRHEADGLLFGVAAGMGFAALETMGYALASLIQSRGEAGIFQQVLIARGLLSPAGHAAWTGLICAALWRRRLQSQRFLNLSVIGTFLIAVILHTLWNMVSLSDLKTASGLTLFFTGLASIGILSLTMVIRRFQAARRSLERVTAETTLAE
;
A
#
# COMPACT_ATOMS: atom_id res chain seq x y z
N MET A 1 -8.56 -7.49 -20.56
CA MET A 1 -9.13 -7.70 -19.22
C MET A 1 -8.08 -7.69 -18.11
N LEU A 2 -6.92 -8.30 -18.31
CA LEU A 2 -5.87 -8.38 -17.29
C LEU A 2 -5.37 -7.01 -16.79
N LEU A 3 -5.00 -6.09 -17.71
CA LEU A 3 -4.62 -4.71 -17.37
C LEU A 3 -5.76 -3.98 -16.63
N VAL A 4 -6.96 -3.96 -17.23
CA VAL A 4 -8.11 -3.24 -16.66
C VAL A 4 -8.45 -3.77 -15.26
N GLY A 5 -8.56 -5.08 -15.09
CA GLY A 5 -8.90 -5.69 -13.80
C GLY A 5 -7.86 -5.40 -12.71
N ALA A 6 -6.58 -5.34 -13.06
CA ALA A 6 -5.51 -5.02 -12.11
C ALA A 6 -5.48 -3.53 -11.73
N PHE A 7 -5.95 -2.62 -12.60
CA PHE A 7 -5.83 -1.17 -12.40
C PHE A 7 -7.10 -0.48 -11.91
N VAL A 8 -8.30 -1.03 -12.16
CA VAL A 8 -9.57 -0.37 -11.81
C VAL A 8 -9.63 0.00 -10.33
N VAL A 9 -9.47 -0.97 -9.42
CA VAL A 9 -9.53 -0.68 -7.97
C VAL A 9 -8.39 0.25 -7.52
N PRO A 10 -7.11 -0.01 -7.89
CA PRO A 10 -6.01 0.93 -7.64
C PRO A 10 -6.24 2.37 -8.06
N VAL A 11 -6.63 2.59 -9.32
CA VAL A 11 -6.83 3.93 -9.86
C VAL A 11 -8.03 4.59 -9.19
N THR A 12 -9.16 3.90 -9.07
CA THR A 12 -10.36 4.45 -8.42
C THR A 12 -10.08 4.84 -6.97
N PHE A 13 -9.35 4.02 -6.21
CA PHE A 13 -9.03 4.31 -4.82
C PHE A 13 -8.11 5.52 -4.67
N VAL A 14 -7.10 5.66 -5.54
CA VAL A 14 -6.20 6.83 -5.54
C VAL A 14 -6.95 8.10 -5.94
N VAL A 15 -7.82 8.03 -6.96
CA VAL A 15 -8.66 9.17 -7.37
C VAL A 15 -9.60 9.58 -6.23
N TYR A 16 -10.25 8.63 -5.56
CA TYR A 16 -11.10 8.90 -4.40
C TYR A 16 -10.32 9.64 -3.28
N PHE A 17 -9.11 9.18 -2.97
CA PHE A 17 -8.25 9.84 -1.99
C PHE A 17 -7.77 11.23 -2.47
N TYR A 18 -7.44 11.37 -3.75
CA TYR A 18 -7.01 12.62 -4.33
C TYR A 18 -8.10 13.69 -4.28
N GLU A 19 -9.32 13.35 -4.70
CA GLU A 19 -10.46 14.28 -4.68
C GLU A 19 -10.76 14.78 -3.27
N TYR A 20 -10.50 13.96 -2.26
CA TYR A 20 -10.69 14.32 -0.88
C TYR A 20 -9.59 15.23 -0.32
N VAL A 21 -8.35 15.07 -0.79
CA VAL A 21 -7.20 15.91 -0.41
C VAL A 21 -7.05 17.11 -1.37
N ARG A 22 -7.96 17.26 -2.34
CA ARG A 22 -7.90 18.19 -3.49
C ARG A 22 -7.72 19.67 -3.15
N HIS A 23 -8.04 20.08 -1.92
CA HIS A 23 -7.72 21.43 -1.44
C HIS A 23 -6.21 21.70 -1.35
N ARG A 24 -5.37 20.68 -1.62
CA ARG A 24 -3.93 20.81 -1.81
C ARG A 24 -3.59 20.90 -3.29
N GLU A 25 -2.71 21.83 -3.63
CA GLU A 25 -2.07 21.96 -4.95
C GLU A 25 -1.07 20.81 -5.26
N ILE A 26 -1.42 19.56 -4.91
CA ILE A 26 -0.65 18.40 -5.35
C ILE A 26 -0.94 18.22 -6.83
N SER A 27 0.09 18.40 -7.64
CA SER A 27 -0.03 18.26 -9.08
C SER A 27 -0.37 16.81 -9.44
N LEU A 28 -1.38 16.63 -10.30
CA LEU A 28 -1.75 15.32 -10.83
C LEU A 28 -0.55 14.58 -11.46
N PRO A 29 0.34 15.21 -12.25
CA PRO A 29 1.50 14.54 -12.81
C PRO A 29 2.44 13.93 -11.76
N VAL A 30 2.65 14.60 -10.62
CA VAL A 30 3.50 14.06 -9.55
C VAL A 30 2.83 12.87 -8.88
N LEU A 31 1.52 12.94 -8.65
CA LEU A 31 0.77 11.82 -8.07
C LEU A 31 0.75 10.60 -9.01
N THR A 32 0.52 10.84 -10.30
CA THR A 32 0.58 9.81 -11.34
C THR A 32 1.99 9.21 -11.43
N SER A 33 3.04 10.02 -11.33
CA SER A 33 4.42 9.53 -11.28
C SER A 33 4.68 8.67 -10.05
N CYS A 34 4.16 9.07 -8.88
CA CYS A 34 4.25 8.28 -7.64
C CYS A 34 3.63 6.88 -7.82
N PHE A 35 2.45 6.83 -8.44
CA PHE A 35 1.76 5.59 -8.76
C PHE A 35 2.59 4.71 -9.71
N PHE A 36 3.04 5.24 -10.84
CA PHE A 36 3.79 4.44 -11.83
C PHE A 36 5.15 3.99 -11.33
N VAL A 37 5.89 4.86 -10.62
CA VAL A 37 7.18 4.47 -10.03
C VAL A 37 6.99 3.39 -8.96
N GLY A 38 5.99 3.54 -8.08
CA GLY A 38 5.64 2.50 -7.12
C GLY A 38 5.31 1.16 -7.79
N GLY A 39 4.56 1.21 -8.89
CA GLY A 39 4.27 0.05 -9.73
C GLY A 39 5.49 -0.60 -10.35
N MET A 40 6.34 0.17 -11.02
CA MET A 40 7.56 -0.33 -11.67
C MET A 40 8.51 -0.96 -10.66
N LEU A 41 8.69 -0.31 -9.51
CA LEU A 41 9.48 -0.84 -8.41
C LEU A 41 8.89 -2.15 -7.88
N GLY A 42 7.56 -2.26 -7.80
CA GLY A 42 6.89 -3.51 -7.43
C GLY A 42 7.10 -4.62 -8.44
N LEU A 43 6.98 -4.32 -9.73
CA LEU A 43 7.26 -5.30 -10.79
C LEU A 43 8.70 -5.82 -10.72
N LEU A 44 9.68 -4.94 -10.57
CA LEU A 44 11.09 -5.32 -10.45
C LEU A 44 11.36 -6.13 -9.18
N THR A 45 10.78 -5.70 -8.05
CA THR A 45 10.95 -6.37 -6.76
C THR A 45 10.33 -7.76 -6.78
N ALA A 46 9.10 -7.88 -7.28
CA ALA A 46 8.41 -9.16 -7.41
C ALA A 46 9.20 -10.12 -8.32
N GLY A 47 9.69 -9.65 -9.47
CA GLY A 47 10.50 -10.49 -10.36
C GLY A 47 11.81 -10.98 -9.74
N VAL A 48 12.52 -10.12 -8.99
CA VAL A 48 13.76 -10.49 -8.29
C VAL A 48 13.47 -11.45 -7.13
N LEU A 49 12.43 -11.18 -6.34
CA LEU A 49 12.05 -12.01 -5.20
C LEU A 49 11.53 -13.38 -5.65
N GLU A 50 10.73 -13.46 -6.71
CA GLU A 50 10.26 -14.72 -7.29
C GLU A 50 11.44 -15.61 -7.71
N PHE A 51 12.43 -15.03 -8.41
CA PHE A 51 13.66 -15.75 -8.76
C PHE A 51 14.46 -16.20 -7.52
N ALA A 52 14.55 -15.36 -6.49
CA ALA A 52 15.26 -15.67 -5.25
C ALA A 52 14.49 -16.66 -4.34
N THR A 53 13.21 -16.92 -4.61
CA THR A 53 12.32 -17.74 -3.77
C THR A 53 11.95 -19.09 -4.38
N LEU A 54 12.66 -19.54 -5.42
CA LEU A 54 12.56 -20.89 -6.03
C LEU A 54 12.81 -22.08 -5.07
N GLY A 55 12.85 -21.87 -3.75
CA GLY A 55 12.98 -22.88 -2.69
C GLY A 55 11.88 -22.76 -1.61
N ASN A 56 12.17 -23.18 -0.37
CA ASN A 56 11.17 -23.21 0.72
C ASN A 56 10.83 -21.81 1.28
N LEU A 57 9.55 -21.41 1.24
CA LEU A 57 9.01 -20.16 1.83
C LEU A 57 8.89 -20.22 3.37
N GLY A 58 10.02 -20.39 4.06
CA GLY A 58 10.07 -20.32 5.52
C GLY A 58 9.76 -18.91 6.07
N PHE A 59 9.34 -18.84 7.33
CA PHE A 59 8.94 -17.59 8.00
C PHE A 59 9.94 -16.43 7.82
N GLY A 60 11.24 -16.68 7.98
CA GLY A 60 12.27 -15.64 7.81
C GLY A 60 12.32 -15.03 6.40
N ARG A 61 12.00 -15.82 5.37
CA ARG A 61 11.89 -15.31 3.99
C ARG A 61 10.63 -14.47 3.81
N LEU A 62 9.51 -14.86 4.40
CA LEU A 62 8.27 -14.07 4.34
C LEU A 62 8.47 -12.69 4.98
N VAL A 63 9.15 -12.64 6.13
CA VAL A 63 9.53 -11.36 6.76
C VAL A 63 10.45 -10.56 5.84
N GLY A 64 11.45 -11.19 5.24
CA GLY A 64 12.37 -10.54 4.31
C GLY A 64 11.67 -9.92 3.09
N ILE A 65 10.75 -10.66 2.47
CA ILE A 65 9.89 -10.18 1.38
C ILE A 65 9.12 -8.93 1.84
N SER A 66 8.41 -9.02 2.98
CA SER A 66 7.63 -7.91 3.49
C SER A 66 8.48 -6.68 3.83
N VAL A 67 9.67 -6.85 4.39
CA VAL A 67 10.61 -5.74 4.65
C VAL A 67 11.04 -5.07 3.35
N ILE A 68 11.44 -5.87 2.35
CA ILE A 68 11.94 -5.36 1.07
C ILE A 68 10.81 -4.63 0.34
N GLU A 69 9.64 -5.23 0.22
CA GLU A 69 8.53 -4.64 -0.51
C GLU A 69 8.03 -3.35 0.14
N GLU A 70 7.82 -3.33 1.46
CA GLU A 70 7.43 -2.10 2.15
C GLU A 70 8.53 -1.04 2.06
N GLY A 71 9.80 -1.42 2.10
CA GLY A 71 10.92 -0.49 1.95
C GLY A 71 10.99 0.15 0.57
N VAL A 72 10.85 -0.67 -0.49
CA VAL A 72 10.92 -0.22 -1.88
C VAL A 72 9.76 0.71 -2.25
N LYS A 73 8.55 0.46 -1.74
CA LYS A 73 7.38 1.34 -1.94
C LYS A 73 7.63 2.78 -1.47
N LEU A 74 8.53 2.97 -0.51
CA LEU A 74 8.85 4.28 0.06
C LEU A 74 9.85 5.10 -0.76
N ILE A 75 10.50 4.54 -1.79
CA ILE A 75 11.56 5.26 -2.54
C ILE A 75 11.04 6.58 -3.12
N PHE A 76 9.93 6.55 -3.87
CA PHE A 76 9.38 7.77 -4.46
C PHE A 76 8.77 8.72 -3.42
N PRO A 77 7.93 8.26 -2.46
CA PRO A 77 7.50 9.11 -1.36
C PRO A 77 8.67 9.77 -0.61
N LEU A 78 9.74 9.03 -0.30
CA LEU A 78 10.90 9.61 0.40
C LEU A 78 11.65 10.63 -0.48
N ALA A 79 11.75 10.41 -1.78
CA ALA A 79 12.29 11.41 -2.70
C ALA A 79 11.45 12.70 -2.66
N MET A 80 10.11 12.60 -2.65
CA MET A 80 9.22 13.75 -2.50
C MET A 80 9.30 14.41 -1.12
N TYR A 81 9.52 13.62 -0.07
CA TYR A 81 9.76 14.11 1.28
C TYR A 81 11.00 15.00 1.34
N ILE A 82 12.09 14.58 0.68
CA ILE A 82 13.37 15.29 0.72
C ILE A 82 13.33 16.51 -0.23
N ALA A 83 12.90 16.30 -1.47
CA ALA A 83 13.03 17.29 -2.54
C ALA A 83 11.95 18.38 -2.52
N TRP A 84 10.77 18.12 -1.95
CA TRP A 84 9.61 19.01 -2.10
C TRP A 84 9.12 19.62 -0.79
N GLN A 85 8.35 20.70 -0.92
CA GLN A 85 7.78 21.48 0.18
C GLN A 85 6.44 20.96 0.73
N TYR A 86 6.00 19.75 0.36
CA TYR A 86 4.80 19.17 0.97
C TYR A 86 5.05 18.90 2.46
N ARG A 87 4.34 19.58 3.37
CA ARG A 87 4.65 19.53 4.80
C ARG A 87 3.65 18.77 5.65
N HIS A 88 2.49 18.42 5.14
CA HIS A 88 1.43 17.93 6.02
C HIS A 88 1.16 16.43 5.91
N GLU A 89 0.65 15.86 7.00
CA GLU A 89 0.33 14.43 7.15
C GLU A 89 -0.56 13.88 6.02
N ALA A 90 -1.54 14.65 5.55
CA ALA A 90 -2.43 14.23 4.46
C ALA A 90 -1.70 14.09 3.11
N ASP A 91 -0.68 14.90 2.84
CA ASP A 91 0.12 14.82 1.61
C ASP A 91 0.90 13.51 1.61
N GLY A 92 1.58 13.21 2.73
CA GLY A 92 2.29 11.95 2.92
C GLY A 92 1.36 10.75 2.78
N LEU A 93 0.19 10.80 3.41
CA LEU A 93 -0.80 9.74 3.29
C LEU A 93 -1.21 9.49 1.83
N LEU A 94 -1.48 10.55 1.06
CA LEU A 94 -1.84 10.44 -0.35
C LEU A 94 -0.69 9.88 -1.21
N PHE A 95 0.55 10.33 -1.00
CA PHE A 95 1.71 9.78 -1.71
C PHE A 95 1.92 8.29 -1.39
N GLY A 96 1.78 7.90 -0.13
CA GLY A 96 1.90 6.51 0.29
C GLY A 96 0.79 5.62 -0.29
N VAL A 97 -0.45 6.11 -0.31
CA VAL A 97 -1.58 5.42 -0.98
C VAL A 97 -1.30 5.26 -2.47
N ALA A 98 -0.84 6.32 -3.15
CA ALA A 98 -0.54 6.25 -4.58
C ALA A 98 0.59 5.26 -4.91
N ALA A 99 1.70 5.31 -4.18
CA ALA A 99 2.81 4.37 -4.37
C ALA A 99 2.37 2.92 -4.08
N GLY A 100 1.66 2.69 -2.98
CA GLY A 100 1.15 1.37 -2.60
C GLY A 100 0.16 0.80 -3.62
N MET A 101 -0.80 1.59 -4.09
CA MET A 101 -1.76 1.13 -5.10
C MET A 101 -1.11 0.90 -6.48
N GLY A 102 -0.11 1.72 -6.83
CA GLY A 102 0.69 1.49 -8.04
C GLY A 102 1.43 0.16 -8.00
N PHE A 103 2.09 -0.11 -6.87
CA PHE A 103 2.74 -1.40 -6.59
C PHE A 103 1.72 -2.54 -6.71
N ALA A 104 0.59 -2.44 -6.01
CA ALA A 104 -0.45 -3.46 -6.00
C ALA A 104 -1.00 -3.74 -7.41
N ALA A 105 -1.17 -2.72 -8.25
CA ALA A 105 -1.66 -2.88 -9.61
C ALA A 105 -0.73 -3.76 -10.46
N LEU A 106 0.57 -3.41 -10.53
CA LEU A 106 1.52 -4.15 -11.36
C LEU A 106 1.85 -5.53 -10.78
N GLU A 107 1.92 -5.66 -9.46
CA GLU A 107 2.12 -6.95 -8.81
C GLU A 107 0.92 -7.89 -9.05
N THR A 108 -0.31 -7.40 -8.88
CA THR A 108 -1.54 -8.16 -9.14
C THR A 108 -1.63 -8.56 -10.62
N MET A 109 -1.20 -7.68 -11.52
CA MET A 109 -1.09 -7.98 -12.94
C MET A 109 -0.13 -9.15 -13.20
N GLY A 110 1.03 -9.15 -12.53
CA GLY A 110 2.02 -10.23 -12.59
C GLY A 110 1.47 -11.57 -12.10
N TYR A 111 0.85 -11.61 -10.91
CA TYR A 111 0.22 -12.82 -10.38
C TYR A 111 -0.91 -13.34 -11.27
N ALA A 112 -1.75 -12.45 -11.81
CA ALA A 112 -2.82 -12.83 -12.73
C ALA A 112 -2.26 -13.40 -14.04
N LEU A 113 -1.17 -12.83 -14.57
CA LEU A 113 -0.51 -13.36 -15.76
C LEU A 113 0.13 -14.72 -15.50
N ALA A 114 0.83 -14.88 -14.38
CA ALA A 114 1.40 -16.16 -13.98
C ALA A 114 0.32 -17.23 -13.83
N SER A 115 -0.80 -16.89 -13.19
CA SER A 115 -1.98 -17.75 -13.05
C SER A 115 -2.56 -18.16 -14.41
N LEU A 116 -2.73 -17.22 -15.34
CA LEU A 116 -3.25 -17.49 -16.69
C LEU A 116 -2.34 -18.46 -17.47
N ILE A 117 -1.02 -18.30 -17.35
CA ILE A 117 -0.05 -19.18 -18.02
C ILE A 117 -0.08 -20.58 -17.39
N GLN A 118 -0.04 -20.66 -16.06
CA GLN A 118 -0.05 -21.94 -15.33
C GLN A 118 -1.35 -22.72 -15.54
N SER A 119 -2.49 -22.02 -15.66
CA SER A 119 -3.79 -22.61 -15.95
C SER A 119 -4.04 -22.92 -17.42
N ARG A 120 -3.05 -22.70 -18.31
CA ARG A 120 -3.17 -22.90 -19.76
C ARG A 120 -4.33 -22.12 -20.40
N GLY A 121 -4.58 -20.91 -19.90
CA GLY A 121 -5.59 -20.01 -20.46
C GLY A 121 -6.97 -20.09 -19.79
N GLU A 122 -7.12 -20.84 -18.69
CA GLU A 122 -8.39 -20.93 -17.97
C GLU A 122 -8.77 -19.57 -17.36
N ALA A 123 -9.88 -19.00 -17.84
CA ALA A 123 -10.24 -17.62 -17.49
C ALA A 123 -10.62 -17.44 -16.02
N GLY A 124 -11.22 -18.46 -15.39
CA GLY A 124 -11.72 -18.36 -14.02
C GLY A 124 -10.61 -18.12 -12.99
N ILE A 125 -9.45 -18.76 -13.15
CA ILE A 125 -8.39 -18.73 -12.15
C ILE A 125 -7.72 -17.35 -12.09
N PHE A 126 -7.34 -16.76 -13.22
CA PHE A 126 -6.72 -15.44 -13.21
C PHE A 126 -7.71 -14.34 -12.79
N GLN A 127 -8.99 -14.50 -13.11
CA GLN A 127 -10.05 -13.58 -12.67
C GLN A 127 -10.21 -13.56 -11.15
N GLN A 128 -10.15 -14.73 -10.50
CA GLN A 128 -10.19 -14.81 -9.03
C GLN A 128 -9.00 -14.07 -8.40
N VAL A 129 -7.80 -14.19 -8.98
CA VAL A 129 -6.61 -13.43 -8.54
C VAL A 129 -6.84 -11.93 -8.66
N LEU A 130 -7.34 -11.46 -9.81
CA LEU A 130 -7.64 -10.04 -10.04
C LEU A 130 -8.66 -9.50 -9.04
N ILE A 131 -9.76 -10.23 -8.79
CA ILE A 131 -10.82 -9.82 -7.88
C ILE A 131 -10.31 -9.78 -6.44
N ALA A 132 -9.70 -10.88 -5.97
CA ALA A 132 -9.25 -11.00 -4.58
C ALA A 132 -8.17 -9.96 -4.26
N ARG A 133 -7.11 -9.88 -5.07
CA ARG A 133 -6.01 -8.94 -4.82
C ARG A 133 -6.44 -7.49 -5.08
N GLY A 134 -7.25 -7.25 -6.12
CA GLY A 134 -7.80 -5.94 -6.42
C GLY A 134 -8.59 -5.37 -5.24
N LEU A 135 -9.56 -6.12 -4.71
CA LEU A 135 -10.41 -5.68 -3.60
C LEU A 135 -9.67 -5.56 -2.26
N LEU A 136 -8.65 -6.39 -2.02
CA LEU A 136 -7.87 -6.36 -0.79
C LEU A 136 -6.73 -5.32 -0.81
N SER A 137 -6.30 -4.86 -1.99
CA SER A 137 -5.19 -3.90 -2.13
C SER A 137 -5.36 -2.57 -1.37
N PRO A 138 -6.58 -1.98 -1.24
CA PRO A 138 -6.80 -0.81 -0.37
C PRO A 138 -6.47 -1.08 1.11
N ALA A 139 -6.83 -2.27 1.59
CA ALA A 139 -6.61 -2.69 2.98
C ALA A 139 -5.18 -3.21 3.22
N GLY A 140 -4.47 -3.62 2.17
CA GLY A 140 -3.06 -4.01 2.22
C GLY A 140 -2.15 -2.84 1.84
N HIS A 141 -1.65 -2.87 0.61
CA HIS A 141 -0.63 -1.95 0.09
C HIS A 141 -0.93 -0.48 0.37
N ALA A 142 -2.14 0.01 0.06
CA ALA A 142 -2.49 1.41 0.29
C ALA A 142 -2.45 1.78 1.77
N ALA A 143 -3.08 0.96 2.63
CA ALA A 143 -3.14 1.21 4.05
C ALA A 143 -1.75 1.21 4.69
N TRP A 144 -0.94 0.18 4.41
CA TRP A 144 0.37 0.01 5.02
C TRP A 144 1.35 1.12 4.60
N THR A 145 1.53 1.33 3.30
CA THR A 145 2.43 2.37 2.78
C THR A 145 1.91 3.76 3.13
N GLY A 146 0.59 3.99 3.04
CA GLY A 146 -0.06 5.23 3.45
C GLY A 146 0.17 5.58 4.93
N LEU A 147 0.07 4.61 5.84
CA LEU A 147 0.34 4.81 7.27
C LEU A 147 1.80 5.20 7.52
N ILE A 148 2.76 4.56 6.85
CA ILE A 148 4.18 4.88 6.98
C ILE A 148 4.43 6.32 6.51
N CYS A 149 3.93 6.69 5.33
CA CYS A 149 4.11 8.04 4.79
C CYS A 149 3.39 9.11 5.62
N ALA A 150 2.21 8.82 6.18
CA ALA A 150 1.55 9.70 7.13
C ALA A 150 2.41 9.94 8.38
N ALA A 151 3.02 8.89 8.93
CA ALA A 151 3.91 9.01 10.08
C ALA A 151 5.15 9.86 9.78
N LEU A 152 5.75 9.69 8.58
CA LEU A 152 6.88 10.50 8.09
C LEU A 152 6.52 11.99 8.00
N TRP A 153 5.40 12.31 7.33
CA TRP A 153 4.99 13.70 7.12
C TRP A 153 4.52 14.39 8.39
N ARG A 154 3.81 13.69 9.27
CA ARG A 154 3.42 14.23 10.58
C ARG A 154 4.62 14.69 11.39
N ARG A 155 5.74 13.96 11.31
CA ARG A 155 6.96 14.34 12.02
C ARG A 155 7.69 15.51 11.39
N ARG A 156 7.55 15.74 10.08
CA ARG A 156 8.13 16.91 9.40
C ARG A 156 7.68 18.24 10.03
N LEU A 157 6.46 18.31 10.55
CA LEU A 157 5.93 19.48 11.25
C LEU A 157 6.37 19.56 12.73
N GLN A 158 6.78 18.45 13.34
CA GLN A 158 7.05 18.36 14.77
C GLN A 158 8.56 18.33 15.11
N SER A 159 9.42 17.90 14.18
CA SER A 159 10.86 17.77 14.38
C SER A 159 11.62 17.67 13.04
N GLN A 160 12.86 18.13 13.01
CA GLN A 160 13.77 18.00 11.85
C GLN A 160 14.39 16.59 11.70
N ARG A 161 14.12 15.64 12.61
CA ARG A 161 14.70 14.29 12.54
C ARG A 161 13.83 13.33 11.73
N PHE A 162 14.43 12.79 10.66
CA PHE A 162 13.81 11.84 9.73
C PHE A 162 13.53 10.46 10.34
N LEU A 163 14.45 9.91 11.17
CA LEU A 163 14.26 8.66 11.89
C LEU A 163 13.74 8.92 13.29
N ASN A 164 12.46 8.60 13.49
CA ASN A 164 11.81 8.63 14.79
C ASN A 164 11.22 7.26 15.10
N LEU A 165 11.18 6.90 16.38
CA LEU A 165 10.62 5.63 16.85
C LEU A 165 9.18 5.41 16.37
N SER A 166 8.40 6.48 16.18
CA SER A 166 7.05 6.38 15.59
C SER A 166 7.04 5.94 14.13
N VAL A 167 8.02 6.38 13.32
CA VAL A 167 8.11 5.98 11.90
C VAL A 167 8.57 4.53 11.82
N ILE A 168 9.62 4.18 12.57
CA ILE A 168 10.14 2.82 12.67
C ILE A 168 9.04 1.87 13.15
N GLY A 169 8.31 2.23 14.21
CA GLY A 169 7.21 1.41 14.71
C GLY A 169 6.07 1.23 13.69
N THR A 170 5.74 2.27 12.91
CA THR A 170 4.71 2.16 11.86
C THR A 170 5.18 1.27 10.70
N PHE A 171 6.45 1.38 10.32
CA PHE A 171 7.06 0.48 9.34
C PHE A 171 7.07 -0.97 9.81
N LEU A 172 7.45 -1.22 11.06
CA LEU A 172 7.42 -2.58 11.63
C LEU A 172 6.00 -3.14 11.67
N ILE A 173 4.99 -2.33 12.01
CA ILE A 173 3.58 -2.77 11.96
C ILE A 173 3.19 -3.15 10.53
N ALA A 174 3.53 -2.35 9.53
CA ALA A 174 3.28 -2.66 8.12
C ALA A 174 3.93 -3.99 7.71
N VAL A 175 5.21 -4.19 8.06
CA VAL A 175 5.93 -5.43 7.79
C VAL A 175 5.27 -6.64 8.46
N ILE A 176 4.83 -6.51 9.72
CA ILE A 176 4.14 -7.59 10.45
C ILE A 176 2.82 -7.92 9.77
N LEU A 177 1.98 -6.92 9.47
CA LEU A 177 0.69 -7.13 8.81
C LEU A 177 0.86 -7.78 7.44
N HIS A 178 1.86 -7.34 6.69
CA HIS A 178 2.20 -7.91 5.39
C HIS A 178 2.71 -9.36 5.53
N THR A 179 3.60 -9.63 6.49
CA THR A 179 4.09 -11.00 6.74
C THR A 179 2.92 -11.92 7.10
N LEU A 180 2.01 -11.47 7.96
CA LEU A 180 0.80 -12.22 8.32
C LEU A 180 -0.12 -12.42 7.12
N TRP A 181 -0.28 -11.40 6.26
CA TRP A 181 -1.03 -11.52 5.02
C TRP A 181 -0.44 -12.60 4.12
N ASN A 182 0.89 -12.63 3.96
CA ASN A 182 1.58 -13.65 3.18
C ASN A 182 1.37 -15.05 3.78
N MET A 183 1.48 -15.18 5.10
CA MET A 183 1.27 -16.45 5.81
C MET A 183 -0.16 -16.99 5.63
N VAL A 184 -1.19 -16.17 5.85
CA VAL A 184 -2.57 -16.64 5.71
C VAL A 184 -2.91 -16.94 4.26
N SER A 185 -2.31 -16.22 3.30
CA SER A 185 -2.46 -16.48 1.86
C SER A 185 -1.84 -17.81 1.40
N LEU A 186 -0.93 -18.39 2.19
CA LEU A 186 -0.33 -19.71 1.94
C LEU A 186 -1.10 -20.87 2.59
N SER A 187 -2.24 -20.62 3.24
CA SER A 187 -3.03 -21.65 3.93
C SER A 187 -3.59 -22.69 2.95
N ASP A 188 -3.59 -23.97 3.33
CA ASP A 188 -4.17 -25.04 2.50
C ASP A 188 -5.72 -24.98 2.51
N LEU A 189 -6.28 -24.45 1.43
CA LEU A 189 -7.72 -24.27 1.24
C LEU A 189 -8.50 -25.58 1.12
N LYS A 190 -7.83 -26.74 1.00
CA LYS A 190 -8.51 -28.05 0.99
C LYS A 190 -8.91 -28.53 2.38
N THR A 191 -8.36 -27.93 3.43
CA THR A 191 -8.65 -28.28 4.82
C THR A 191 -9.60 -27.27 5.46
N ALA A 192 -10.48 -27.73 6.36
CA ALA A 192 -11.40 -26.84 7.08
C ALA A 192 -10.64 -25.80 7.94
N SER A 193 -9.54 -26.20 8.57
CA SER A 193 -8.67 -25.31 9.35
C SER A 193 -7.95 -24.29 8.47
N GLY A 194 -7.42 -24.70 7.32
CA GLY A 194 -6.77 -23.78 6.38
C GLY A 194 -7.74 -22.79 5.74
N LEU A 195 -8.94 -23.23 5.37
CA LEU A 195 -10.01 -22.36 4.90
C LEU A 195 -10.40 -21.31 5.96
N THR A 196 -10.57 -21.76 7.21
CA THR A 196 -10.89 -20.88 8.34
C THR A 196 -9.79 -19.85 8.56
N LEU A 197 -8.52 -20.29 8.59
CA LEU A 197 -7.37 -19.41 8.78
C LEU A 197 -7.25 -18.37 7.66
N PHE A 198 -7.45 -18.78 6.40
CA PHE A 198 -7.40 -17.88 5.25
C PHE A 198 -8.44 -16.76 5.38
N PHE A 199 -9.73 -17.09 5.54
CA PHE A 199 -10.78 -16.07 5.55
C PHE A 199 -10.75 -15.21 6.82
N THR A 200 -10.61 -15.82 7.99
CA THR A 200 -10.58 -15.06 9.25
C THR A 200 -9.32 -14.21 9.37
N GLY A 201 -8.18 -14.71 8.89
CA GLY A 201 -6.93 -14.00 8.83
C GLY A 201 -7.00 -12.78 7.92
N LEU A 202 -7.45 -12.96 6.67
CA LEU A 202 -7.61 -11.86 5.72
C LEU A 202 -8.61 -10.81 6.21
N ALA A 203 -9.75 -11.24 6.77
CA ALA A 203 -10.74 -10.32 7.34
C ALA A 203 -10.14 -9.51 8.51
N SER A 204 -9.43 -10.17 9.43
CA SER A 204 -8.83 -9.52 10.60
C SER A 204 -7.76 -8.50 10.20
N ILE A 205 -6.85 -8.89 9.30
CA ILE A 205 -5.78 -8.01 8.79
C ILE A 205 -6.40 -6.84 8.02
N GLY A 206 -7.39 -7.11 7.16
CA GLY A 206 -8.06 -6.09 6.36
C GLY A 206 -8.81 -5.06 7.22
N ILE A 207 -9.63 -5.52 8.17
CA ILE A 207 -10.38 -4.66 9.09
C ILE A 207 -9.42 -3.81 9.93
N LEU A 208 -8.37 -4.41 10.49
CA LEU A 208 -7.39 -3.69 11.28
C LEU A 208 -6.69 -2.61 10.45
N SER A 209 -6.21 -2.96 9.27
CA SER A 209 -5.48 -2.05 8.39
C SER A 209 -6.37 -0.89 7.89
N LEU A 210 -7.60 -1.18 7.47
CA LEU A 210 -8.58 -0.16 7.10
C LEU A 210 -8.93 0.74 8.27
N THR A 211 -9.15 0.18 9.45
CA THR A 211 -9.44 0.97 10.66
C THR A 211 -8.28 1.91 10.99
N MET A 212 -7.03 1.43 10.90
CA MET A 212 -5.84 2.25 11.15
C MET A 212 -5.72 3.39 10.14
N VAL A 213 -5.84 3.11 8.83
CA VAL A 213 -5.70 4.15 7.79
C VAL A 213 -6.85 5.14 7.81
N ILE A 214 -8.10 4.70 8.05
CA ILE A 214 -9.27 5.58 8.15
C ILE A 214 -9.16 6.50 9.37
N ARG A 215 -8.79 5.97 10.55
CA ARG A 215 -8.57 6.81 11.74
C ARG A 215 -7.47 7.83 11.52
N ARG A 216 -6.39 7.43 10.86
CA ARG A 216 -5.26 8.29 10.51
C ARG A 216 -5.68 9.38 9.53
N PHE A 217 -6.42 9.02 8.49
CA PHE A 217 -7.00 9.94 7.53
C PHE A 217 -7.93 10.98 8.17
N GLN A 218 -8.85 10.55 9.04
CA GLN A 218 -9.74 11.44 9.77
C GLN A 218 -8.97 12.39 10.71
N ALA A 219 -7.87 11.92 11.32
CA ALA A 219 -7.02 12.77 12.15
C ALA A 219 -6.27 13.82 11.31
N ALA A 220 -5.69 13.40 10.17
CA ALA A 220 -5.00 14.29 9.24
C ALA A 220 -5.94 15.37 8.69
N ARG A 221 -7.20 15.01 8.39
CA ARG A 221 -8.23 15.95 7.96
C ARG A 221 -8.59 16.97 9.05
N ARG A 222 -8.84 16.52 10.28
CA ARG A 222 -9.19 17.46 11.36
C ARG A 222 -8.06 18.44 11.66
N SER A 223 -6.82 17.98 11.56
CA SER A 223 -5.65 18.87 11.68
C SER A 223 -5.62 19.92 10.57
N LEU A 224 -6.07 19.58 9.37
CA LEU A 224 -6.13 20.48 8.24
C LEU A 224 -7.19 21.54 8.38
N GLU A 225 -8.42 21.14 8.68
CA GLU A 225 -9.55 22.06 8.85
C GLU A 225 -9.24 23.13 9.91
N ARG A 226 -8.53 22.76 10.99
CA ARG A 226 -8.08 23.70 12.03
C ARG A 226 -7.10 24.73 11.51
N VAL A 227 -6.07 24.31 10.78
CA VAL A 227 -5.05 25.23 10.24
C VAL A 227 -5.69 26.21 9.25
N THR A 228 -6.58 25.73 8.38
CA THR A 228 -7.31 26.60 7.44
C THR A 228 -8.17 27.62 8.18
N ALA A 229 -8.94 27.19 9.20
CA ALA A 229 -9.79 28.09 9.99
C ALA A 229 -8.99 29.17 10.74
N GLU A 230 -7.85 28.81 11.33
CA GLU A 230 -6.95 29.76 12.01
C GLU A 230 -6.38 30.80 11.03
N THR A 231 -6.07 30.38 9.80
CA THR A 231 -5.54 31.29 8.76
C THR A 231 -6.60 32.29 8.31
N THR A 232 -7.84 31.85 8.08
CA THR A 232 -8.97 32.72 7.69
C THR A 232 -9.42 33.70 8.77
N LEU A 233 -9.16 33.41 10.04
CA LEU A 233 -9.48 34.33 11.15
C LEU A 233 -8.40 35.39 11.37
N ALA A 234 -7.21 35.19 10.80
CA ALA A 234 -6.08 36.12 10.91
C ALA A 234 -6.04 37.15 9.76
N GLU A 235 -6.87 36.97 8.73
CA GLU A 235 -7.07 37.88 7.58
C GLU A 235 -8.28 38.81 7.82
#